data_AF-A0A9P8KFD0-F1
#
_entry.id   AF-A0A9P8KFD0-F1
#
_cell.length_a   1.000
_cell.length_b   1.000
_cell.length_c   1.000
_cell.angle_alpha   90.00
_cell.angle_beta   90.00
_cell.angle_gamma   90.00
#
_symmetry.space_group_name_H-M   'P 1'
#
loop_
_entity.id
_entity.type
_entity.pdbx_description
1 polymer ?
#
loop_
_entity_poly.entity_id
_entity_poly.type
_entity_poly.pdbx_seq_one_letter_code
_entity_poly.pdbx_strand_id
1 'polypeptide(L)'
;MTLTKLSPSPPPMFTQDKDYIASRTKAEGRYADLEIETKVHEGLFSLINAVVEKHEDLGAEDRRLLERYHRDVIRHGLGLENQQRKELEITQKRLVRQINEYEKNLREDNDGIWFLAEDLTSVSEGMIAGLKRGADVNEGKVQLTFSFPDRFTTLKYAKNSETRRHYYIAFENRCSANVAIFKEILVLRQEAAQLLGYDTRTSMP
;
A
#
# COMPACT_ATOMS: atom_id res chain seq x y z
N MET A 1 0.04 40.27 26.57
CA MET A 1 0.26 39.66 25.24
C MET A 1 0.70 38.23 25.45
N THR A 2 -0.22 37.33 25.13
CA THR A 2 -0.12 35.86 25.08
C THR A 2 0.89 35.40 24.03
N LEU A 3 1.64 34.34 24.34
CA LEU A 3 2.23 33.29 23.47
C LEU A 3 3.32 32.63 24.32
N THR A 4 3.09 31.49 24.98
CA THR A 4 3.33 30.18 24.37
C THR A 4 2.80 29.12 25.33
N LYS A 5 1.56 28.65 25.11
CA LYS A 5 1.26 27.27 25.52
C LYS A 5 1.91 26.41 24.44
N LEU A 6 3.09 25.85 24.73
CA LEU A 6 3.62 24.75 23.94
C LEU A 6 2.47 23.74 23.80
N SER A 7 2.15 23.37 22.56
CA SER A 7 1.26 22.26 22.30
C SER A 7 1.73 21.07 23.15
N PRO A 8 0.83 20.34 23.83
CA PRO A 8 1.23 19.16 24.60
C PRO A 8 2.07 18.24 23.71
N SER A 9 3.17 17.70 24.25
CA SER A 9 4.03 16.81 23.47
C SER A 9 3.18 15.69 22.89
N PRO A 10 3.37 15.32 21.61
CA PRO A 10 2.59 14.24 21.03
C PRO A 10 2.76 12.98 21.91
N PRO A 11 1.65 12.31 22.28
CA PRO A 11 1.73 11.08 23.04
C PRO A 11 2.54 10.03 22.28
N PRO A 12 3.06 9.01 23.00
CA PRO A 12 3.88 7.96 22.41
C PRO A 12 3.17 7.30 21.22
N MET A 13 3.97 6.83 20.27
CA MET A 13 3.51 6.25 18.99
C MET A 13 2.44 5.15 19.18
N PHE A 14 2.45 4.46 20.33
CA PHE A 14 1.52 3.42 20.74
C PHE A 14 0.68 3.85 21.96
N THR A 15 -0.16 4.87 21.80
CA THR A 15 -1.22 5.17 22.78
C THR A 15 -2.44 4.27 22.54
N GLN A 16 -3.16 3.91 23.61
CA GLN A 16 -4.44 3.18 23.54
C GLN A 16 -5.66 4.10 23.58
N ASP A 17 -5.44 5.42 23.71
CA ASP A 17 -6.50 6.42 23.71
C ASP A 17 -7.17 6.49 22.34
N LYS A 18 -8.41 5.98 22.26
CA LYS A 18 -9.20 5.91 21.02
C LYS A 18 -9.52 7.29 20.46
N ASP A 19 -9.77 8.29 21.31
CA ASP A 19 -10.15 9.64 20.89
C ASP A 19 -8.94 10.37 20.30
N TYR A 20 -7.76 10.17 20.91
CA TYR A 20 -6.50 10.66 20.34
C TYR A 20 -6.20 9.99 19.00
N ILE A 21 -6.30 8.65 18.90
CA ILE A 21 -6.06 7.92 17.64
C ILE A 21 -6.99 8.41 16.53
N ALA A 22 -8.28 8.59 16.83
CA ALA A 22 -9.26 9.11 15.88
C ALA A 22 -8.90 10.53 15.43
N SER A 23 -8.52 11.41 16.38
CA SER A 23 -8.12 12.79 16.09
C SER A 23 -6.84 12.86 15.25
N ARG A 24 -5.83 12.01 15.54
CA ARG A 24 -4.59 11.89 14.76
C ARG A 24 -4.89 11.44 13.34
N THR A 25 -5.67 10.37 13.18
CA THR A 25 -6.05 9.82 11.87
C THR A 25 -6.75 10.89 11.01
N LYS A 26 -7.64 11.68 11.63
CA LYS A 26 -8.30 12.80 10.95
C LYS A 26 -7.33 13.91 10.54
N ALA A 27 -6.37 14.26 11.39
CA ALA A 27 -5.36 15.28 11.09
C ALA A 27 -4.42 14.82 9.96
N GLU A 28 -3.99 13.56 9.98
CA GLU A 28 -3.18 12.94 8.91
C GLU A 28 -3.92 12.95 7.57
N GLY A 29 -5.22 12.62 7.56
CA GLY A 29 -6.04 12.71 6.34
C GLY A 29 -6.09 14.14 5.77
N ARG A 30 -6.36 15.14 6.61
CA ARG A 30 -6.37 16.55 6.18
C ARG A 30 -5.02 17.03 5.66
N TYR A 31 -3.92 16.56 6.26
CA TYR A 31 -2.58 16.91 5.82
C TYR A 31 -2.28 16.28 4.45
N ALA A 32 -2.67 15.02 4.24
CA ALA A 32 -2.54 14.36 2.95
C ALA A 32 -3.34 15.08 1.85
N ASP A 33 -4.57 15.52 2.14
CA ASP A 33 -5.39 16.29 1.20
C ASP A 33 -4.72 17.61 0.81
N LEU A 34 -4.21 18.36 1.80
CA LEU A 34 -3.48 19.61 1.57
C LEU A 34 -2.20 19.40 0.75
N GLU A 35 -1.48 18.31 1.02
CA GLU A 35 -0.26 17.97 0.29
C GLU A 35 -0.55 17.71 -1.18
N ILE A 36 -1.64 17.00 -1.48
CA ILE A 36 -2.10 16.75 -2.86
C ILE A 36 -2.49 18.07 -3.52
N GLU A 37 -3.32 18.90 -2.86
CA GLU A 37 -3.77 20.19 -3.39
C GLU A 37 -2.60 21.10 -3.75
N THR A 38 -1.59 21.16 -2.88
CA THR A 38 -0.37 21.96 -3.12
C THR A 38 0.41 21.45 -4.34
N LYS A 39 0.51 20.13 -4.51
CA LYS A 39 1.26 19.50 -5.60
C LYS A 39 0.62 19.70 -6.98
N VAL A 40 -0.69 19.90 -7.04
CA VAL A 40 -1.43 20.13 -8.30
C VAL A 40 -1.78 21.60 -8.53
N HIS A 41 -1.32 22.51 -7.66
CA HIS A 41 -1.67 23.93 -7.73
C HIS A 41 -0.97 24.64 -8.91
N GLU A 42 -1.75 25.03 -9.92
CA GLU A 42 -1.24 25.63 -11.17
C GLU A 42 -0.44 26.92 -10.93
N GLY A 43 -0.85 27.75 -9.98
CA GLY A 43 -0.11 28.98 -9.66
C GLY A 43 1.29 28.72 -9.08
N LEU A 44 1.46 27.60 -8.37
CA LEU A 44 2.75 27.22 -7.78
C LEU A 44 3.66 26.68 -8.88
N PHE A 45 3.09 25.91 -9.82
CA PHE A 45 3.77 25.46 -11.02
C PHE A 45 4.30 26.61 -11.87
N SER A 46 3.46 27.59 -12.20
CA SER A 46 3.87 28.76 -12.99
C SER A 46 5.04 29.50 -12.35
N LEU A 47 5.05 29.59 -11.02
CA LEU A 47 6.15 30.22 -10.28
C LEU A 47 7.43 29.38 -10.32
N ILE A 48 7.34 28.07 -10.10
CA ILE A 48 8.49 27.16 -10.19
C ILE A 48 9.10 27.19 -11.60
N ASN A 49 8.26 27.11 -12.64
CA ASN A 49 8.72 27.18 -14.03
C ASN A 49 9.39 28.52 -14.34
N ALA A 50 8.81 29.64 -13.92
CA ALA A 50 9.42 30.95 -14.13
C ALA A 50 10.82 31.06 -13.48
N VAL A 51 11.02 30.45 -12.31
CA VAL A 51 12.34 30.41 -11.65
C VAL A 51 13.32 29.48 -12.40
N VAL A 52 12.85 28.33 -12.89
CA VAL A 52 13.67 27.42 -13.72
C VAL A 52 14.12 28.10 -15.03
N GLU A 53 13.22 28.79 -15.71
CA GLU A 53 13.48 29.51 -16.97
C GLU A 53 14.39 30.73 -16.79
N LYS A 54 14.45 31.31 -15.60
CA LYS A 54 15.32 32.45 -15.30
C LYS A 54 16.81 32.09 -15.31
N HIS A 55 17.15 30.80 -15.19
CA HIS A 55 18.53 30.28 -15.21
C HIS A 55 19.49 31.05 -14.30
N GLU A 56 19.04 31.38 -13.08
CA GLU A 56 19.89 32.06 -12.09
C GLU A 56 21.06 31.16 -11.65
N ASP A 57 22.18 31.79 -11.29
CA ASP A 57 23.32 31.06 -10.74
C ASP A 57 23.05 30.72 -9.27
N LEU A 58 22.50 29.52 -9.06
CA LEU A 58 22.18 28.97 -7.74
C LEU A 58 23.31 28.08 -7.22
N GLY A 59 23.49 28.09 -5.90
CA GLY A 59 24.31 27.13 -5.17
C GLY A 59 23.84 25.68 -5.37
N ALA A 60 24.69 24.71 -5.05
CA ALA A 60 24.44 23.30 -5.34
C ALA A 60 23.16 22.74 -4.67
N GLU A 61 22.90 23.13 -3.42
CA GLU A 61 21.71 22.68 -2.68
C GLU A 61 20.43 23.30 -3.23
N ASP A 62 20.42 24.62 -3.46
CA ASP A 62 19.27 25.35 -4.00
C ASP A 62 18.90 24.86 -5.41
N ARG A 63 19.91 24.58 -6.25
CA ARG A 63 19.71 24.00 -7.58
C ARG A 63 19.07 22.62 -7.49
N ARG A 64 19.57 21.75 -6.61
CA ARG A 64 19.01 20.43 -6.39
C ARG A 64 17.57 20.51 -5.87
N LEU A 65 17.27 21.47 -4.99
CA LEU A 65 15.94 21.70 -4.47
C LEU A 65 14.98 22.13 -5.59
N LEU A 66 15.38 23.08 -6.43
CA LEU A 66 14.61 23.55 -7.57
C LEU A 66 14.34 22.41 -8.57
N GLU A 67 15.37 21.64 -8.92
CA GLU A 67 15.25 20.46 -9.81
C GLU A 67 14.29 19.42 -9.24
N ARG A 68 14.30 19.20 -7.92
CA ARG A 68 13.38 18.28 -7.24
C ARG A 68 11.94 18.79 -7.34
N TYR A 69 11.69 20.04 -6.99
CA TYR A 69 10.34 20.61 -7.06
C TYR A 69 9.81 20.63 -8.49
N HIS A 70 10.63 21.04 -9.46
CA HIS A 70 10.27 21.04 -10.87
C HIS A 70 9.95 19.63 -11.40
N ARG A 71 10.75 18.63 -11.00
CA ARG A 71 10.47 17.23 -11.34
C ARG A 71 9.17 16.73 -10.74
N ASP A 72 8.92 17.07 -9.47
CA ASP A 72 7.68 16.67 -8.79
C ASP A 72 6.46 17.26 -9.48
N VAL A 73 6.45 18.55 -9.84
CA VAL A 73 5.30 19.16 -10.54
C VAL A 73 5.08 18.58 -11.95
N ILE A 74 6.14 18.25 -12.69
CA ILE A 74 6.02 17.57 -13.99
C ILE A 74 5.36 16.20 -13.81
N ARG A 75 5.72 15.43 -12.78
CA ARG A 75 5.10 14.11 -12.49
C ARG A 75 3.62 14.20 -12.12
N HIS A 76 3.17 15.34 -11.62
CA HIS A 76 1.75 15.60 -11.39
C HIS A 76 1.01 16.02 -12.69
N GLY A 77 1.68 16.05 -13.84
CA GLY A 77 1.08 16.36 -15.13
C GLY A 77 0.86 17.85 -15.38
N LEU A 78 1.49 18.72 -14.59
CA LEU A 78 1.34 20.18 -14.74
C LEU A 78 2.02 20.71 -16.01
N GLY A 79 2.97 19.96 -16.58
CA GLY A 79 3.55 20.24 -17.90
C GLY A 79 2.74 19.71 -19.11
N LEU A 80 1.63 18.99 -18.87
CA LEU A 80 0.80 18.42 -19.93
C LEU A 80 -0.33 19.36 -20.37
N GLU A 81 -0.81 19.17 -21.60
CA GLU A 81 -2.03 19.82 -22.07
C GLU A 81 -3.25 19.40 -21.24
N ASN A 82 -4.27 20.26 -21.17
CA ASN A 82 -5.46 20.04 -20.34
C ASN A 82 -6.15 18.68 -20.56
N GLN A 83 -6.13 18.14 -21.79
CA GLN A 83 -6.73 16.84 -22.09
C GLN A 83 -5.90 15.68 -21.52
N GLN A 84 -4.59 15.67 -21.78
CA GLN A 84 -3.66 14.67 -21.26
C GLN A 84 -3.60 14.69 -19.73
N ARG A 85 -3.71 15.88 -19.12
CA ARG A 85 -3.77 16.02 -17.66
C ARG A 85 -5.02 15.37 -17.06
N LYS A 86 -6.19 15.54 -17.69
CA LYS A 86 -7.44 14.87 -17.27
C LYS A 86 -7.33 13.36 -17.39
N GLU A 87 -6.74 12.86 -18.48
CA GLU A 87 -6.50 11.43 -18.67
C GLU A 87 -5.57 10.88 -17.59
N LEU A 88 -4.48 11.58 -17.28
CA LEU A 88 -3.56 11.22 -16.21
C LEU A 88 -4.27 11.18 -14.85
N GLU A 89 -5.11 12.18 -14.54
CA GLU A 89 -5.87 12.22 -13.30
C GLU A 89 -6.83 11.02 -13.18
N ILE A 90 -7.57 10.69 -14.24
CA ILE A 90 -8.47 9.53 -14.29
C ILE A 90 -7.69 8.24 -14.07
N THR A 91 -6.57 8.06 -14.78
CA THR A 91 -5.69 6.88 -14.67
C THR A 91 -5.12 6.76 -13.26
N GLN A 92 -4.66 7.85 -12.65
CA GLN A 92 -4.16 7.84 -11.27
C GLN A 92 -5.25 7.51 -10.24
N LYS A 93 -6.45 8.09 -10.36
CA LYS A 93 -7.58 7.76 -9.47
C LYS A 93 -7.95 6.28 -9.55
N ARG A 94 -7.99 5.74 -10.77
CA ARG A 94 -8.26 4.32 -11.00
C ARG A 94 -7.14 3.45 -10.41
N LEU A 95 -5.88 3.82 -10.59
CA LEU A 95 -4.73 3.13 -10.01
C LEU A 95 -4.81 3.07 -8.49
N VAL A 96 -5.09 4.19 -7.82
CA VAL A 96 -5.25 4.24 -6.35
C VAL A 96 -6.39 3.33 -5.91
N ARG A 97 -7.53 3.36 -6.60
CA ARG A 97 -8.66 2.47 -6.29
C ARG A 97 -8.27 0.99 -6.40
N GLN A 98 -7.56 0.60 -7.46
CA GLN A 98 -7.13 -0.80 -7.65
C GLN A 98 -6.11 -1.24 -6.60
N ILE A 99 -5.17 -0.37 -6.21
CA ILE A 99 -4.21 -0.65 -5.13
C ILE A 99 -4.96 -0.87 -3.80
N ASN A 100 -5.91 0.02 -3.48
CA ASN A 100 -6.70 -0.11 -2.26
C ASN A 100 -7.52 -1.40 -2.23
N GLU A 101 -8.13 -1.78 -3.36
CA GLU A 101 -8.88 -3.04 -3.47
C GLU A 101 -7.95 -4.26 -3.33
N TYR A 102 -6.77 -4.23 -3.96
CA TYR A 102 -5.75 -5.27 -3.83
C TYR A 102 -5.33 -5.48 -2.36
N GLU A 103 -5.04 -4.39 -1.65
CA GLU A 103 -4.66 -4.43 -0.23
C GLU A 103 -5.81 -4.85 0.68
N LYS A 104 -7.03 -4.40 0.39
CA LYS A 104 -8.24 -4.79 1.11
C LYS A 104 -8.45 -6.29 1.01
N ASN A 105 -8.37 -6.85 -0.19
CA ASN A 105 -8.52 -8.30 -0.42
C ASN A 105 -7.49 -9.12 0.37
N LEU A 106 -6.25 -8.64 0.49
CA LEU A 106 -5.22 -9.31 1.30
C LEU A 106 -5.47 -9.20 2.81
N ARG A 107 -6.08 -8.10 3.27
CA ARG A 107 -6.34 -7.85 4.69
C ARG A 107 -7.57 -8.60 5.18
N GLU A 108 -8.58 -8.68 4.34
CA GLU A 108 -9.85 -9.36 4.61
C GLU A 108 -9.80 -10.86 4.23
N ASP A 109 -8.66 -11.33 3.71
CA ASP A 109 -8.40 -12.74 3.46
C ASP A 109 -8.45 -13.54 4.77
N ASN A 110 -9.52 -14.31 4.91
CA ASN A 110 -9.72 -15.26 6.00
C ASN A 110 -9.72 -16.70 5.48
N ASP A 111 -9.14 -16.92 4.30
CA ASP A 111 -9.03 -18.25 3.73
C ASP A 111 -8.08 -19.12 4.56
N GLY A 112 -8.28 -20.42 4.37
CA GLY A 112 -7.50 -21.44 5.04
C GLY A 112 -7.82 -22.80 4.45
N ILE A 113 -7.06 -23.78 4.90
CA ILE A 113 -7.13 -25.14 4.38
C ILE A 113 -7.35 -26.15 5.51
N TRP A 114 -8.14 -27.18 5.20
CA TRP A 114 -8.53 -28.20 6.15
C TRP A 114 -7.57 -29.39 6.12
N PHE A 115 -7.02 -29.72 7.29
CA PHE A 115 -6.16 -30.89 7.50
C PHE A 115 -6.74 -31.80 8.56
N LEU A 116 -6.43 -33.10 8.48
CA LEU A 116 -6.64 -33.99 9.60
C LEU A 116 -5.64 -33.65 10.71
N ALA A 117 -6.01 -33.83 11.98
CA ALA A 117 -5.10 -33.56 13.09
C ALA A 117 -3.81 -34.41 13.02
N GLU A 118 -3.91 -35.61 12.47
CA GLU A 118 -2.79 -36.54 12.26
C GLU A 118 -1.76 -36.01 11.25
N ASP A 119 -2.20 -35.20 10.28
CA ASP A 119 -1.32 -34.59 9.26
C ASP A 119 -0.48 -33.44 9.83
N LEU A 120 -0.84 -32.95 11.03
CA LEU A 120 -0.19 -31.85 11.76
C LEU A 120 0.72 -32.34 12.90
N THR A 121 1.25 -33.56 12.78
CA THR A 121 2.23 -34.08 13.74
C THR A 121 3.38 -33.08 13.98
N SER A 122 3.76 -32.96 15.25
CA SER A 122 4.73 -32.00 15.82
C SER A 122 4.41 -30.51 15.75
N VAL A 123 3.24 -30.11 15.25
CA VAL A 123 2.67 -28.79 15.54
C VAL A 123 2.16 -28.79 16.99
N SER A 124 2.29 -27.68 17.71
CA SER A 124 1.92 -27.63 19.12
C SER A 124 0.42 -27.89 19.32
N GLU A 125 0.07 -28.73 20.29
CA GLU A 125 -1.33 -29.06 20.60
C GLU A 125 -2.14 -27.82 20.98
N GLY A 126 -1.52 -26.86 21.66
CA GLY A 126 -2.14 -25.58 22.01
C GLY A 126 -2.54 -24.74 20.79
N MET A 127 -1.78 -24.82 19.69
CA MET A 127 -2.16 -24.19 18.43
C MET A 127 -3.35 -24.92 17.81
N ILE A 128 -3.26 -26.25 17.68
CA ILE A 128 -4.32 -27.09 17.09
C ILE A 128 -5.65 -26.92 17.84
N ALA A 129 -5.59 -26.80 19.17
CA ALA A 129 -6.76 -26.59 20.01
C ALA A 129 -7.48 -25.26 19.75
N GLY A 130 -6.75 -24.23 19.31
CA GLY A 130 -7.32 -22.93 18.94
C GLY A 130 -7.86 -22.84 17.51
N LEU A 131 -7.60 -23.85 16.67
CA LEU A 131 -8.07 -23.88 15.30
C LEU A 131 -9.56 -24.20 15.20
N LYS A 132 -10.20 -23.67 14.17
CA LYS A 132 -11.59 -23.99 13.85
C LYS A 132 -11.71 -25.47 13.48
N ARG A 133 -12.64 -26.18 14.13
CA ARG A 133 -12.98 -27.56 13.81
C ARG A 133 -14.00 -27.62 12.67
N GLY A 134 -13.81 -28.57 11.77
CA GLY A 134 -14.68 -28.74 10.62
C GLY A 134 -15.97 -29.45 10.98
N ALA A 135 -17.02 -29.14 10.21
CA ALA A 135 -18.29 -29.83 10.23
C ALA A 135 -18.60 -30.33 8.81
N ASP A 136 -19.62 -31.19 8.68
CA ASP A 136 -20.09 -31.77 7.42
C ASP A 136 -18.95 -32.43 6.63
N VAL A 137 -18.64 -31.93 5.43
CA VAL A 137 -17.58 -32.44 4.55
C VAL A 137 -16.16 -32.33 5.13
N ASN A 138 -15.99 -31.55 6.21
CA ASN A 138 -14.72 -31.36 6.91
C ASN A 138 -14.74 -31.94 8.34
N GLU A 139 -15.70 -32.80 8.67
CA GLU A 139 -15.74 -33.45 9.98
C GLU A 139 -14.41 -34.17 10.29
N GLY A 140 -13.92 -34.00 11.52
CA GLY A 140 -12.62 -34.52 11.96
C GLY A 140 -11.39 -33.71 11.53
N LYS A 141 -11.56 -32.64 10.73
CA LYS A 141 -10.47 -31.75 10.29
C LYS A 141 -10.39 -30.48 11.12
N VAL A 142 -9.22 -29.85 11.08
CA VAL A 142 -8.95 -28.51 11.61
C VAL A 142 -8.54 -27.56 10.49
N GLN A 143 -8.97 -26.31 10.55
CA GLN A 143 -8.63 -25.30 9.54
C GLN A 143 -7.37 -24.55 9.96
N LEU A 144 -6.31 -24.65 9.15
CA LEU A 144 -5.16 -23.74 9.23
C LEU A 144 -5.42 -22.50 8.39
N THR A 145 -5.34 -21.32 8.98
CA THR A 145 -5.51 -20.05 8.26
C THR A 145 -4.23 -19.68 7.52
N PHE A 146 -4.32 -18.73 6.61
CA PHE A 146 -3.16 -18.09 5.98
C PHE A 146 -2.57 -16.94 6.81
N SER A 147 -2.85 -16.90 8.12
CA SER A 147 -2.23 -15.94 9.01
C SER A 147 -0.72 -16.19 9.14
N PHE A 148 0.02 -15.13 9.45
CA PHE A 148 1.47 -15.21 9.59
C PHE A 148 1.92 -16.24 10.67
N PRO A 149 1.30 -16.31 11.86
CA PRO A 149 1.62 -17.33 12.86
C PRO A 149 1.38 -18.76 12.37
N ASP A 150 0.24 -19.00 11.70
CA ASP A 150 -0.11 -20.32 11.21
C ASP A 150 0.85 -20.78 10.12
N ARG A 151 1.21 -19.89 9.19
CA ARG A 151 2.18 -20.16 8.14
C ARG A 151 3.54 -20.53 8.71
N PHE A 152 4.05 -19.69 9.60
CA PHE A 152 5.38 -19.89 10.16
C PHE A 152 5.46 -21.19 10.95
N THR A 153 4.45 -21.48 11.77
CA THR A 153 4.44 -22.67 12.62
C THR A 153 4.28 -23.95 11.79
N THR A 154 3.36 -23.95 10.82
CA THR A 154 3.12 -25.11 9.94
C THR A 154 4.35 -25.44 9.12
N LEU A 155 4.96 -24.45 8.46
CA LEU A 155 6.12 -24.69 7.60
C LEU A 155 7.37 -25.07 8.39
N LYS A 156 7.50 -24.60 9.65
CA LYS A 156 8.67 -24.88 10.48
C LYS A 156 8.57 -26.21 11.25
N TYR A 157 7.40 -26.56 11.76
CA TYR A 157 7.27 -27.66 12.72
C TYR A 157 6.46 -28.86 12.22
N ALA A 158 5.65 -28.76 11.17
CA ALA A 158 4.94 -29.92 10.65
C ALA A 158 5.94 -30.93 10.07
N LYS A 159 5.94 -32.18 10.56
CA LYS A 159 6.90 -33.21 10.13
C LYS A 159 6.63 -33.73 8.72
N ASN A 160 5.35 -33.88 8.35
CA ASN A 160 4.93 -34.37 7.04
C ASN A 160 5.26 -33.35 5.92
N SER A 161 6.05 -33.78 4.93
CA SER A 161 6.43 -32.94 3.79
C SER A 161 5.26 -32.59 2.89
N GLU A 162 4.30 -33.50 2.73
CA GLU A 162 3.11 -33.27 1.90
C GLU A 162 2.20 -32.22 2.54
N THR A 163 2.04 -32.23 3.87
CA THR A 163 1.33 -31.17 4.60
C THR A 163 1.95 -29.80 4.33
N ARG A 164 3.29 -29.68 4.47
CA ARG A 164 4.00 -28.42 4.21
C ARG A 164 3.84 -27.98 2.77
N ARG A 165 3.98 -28.90 1.82
CA ARG A 165 3.83 -28.63 0.39
C ARG A 165 2.42 -28.15 0.04
N HIS A 166 1.40 -28.86 0.50
CA HIS A 166 0.01 -28.52 0.26
C HIS A 166 -0.31 -27.14 0.84
N TYR A 167 0.05 -26.91 2.12
CA TYR A 167 -0.15 -25.61 2.76
C TYR A 167 0.58 -24.48 2.03
N TYR A 168 1.84 -24.69 1.63
CA TYR A 168 2.62 -23.68 0.90
C TYR A 168 1.95 -23.30 -0.42
N ILE A 169 1.56 -24.29 -1.23
CA ILE A 169 0.89 -24.04 -2.53
C ILE A 169 -0.45 -23.33 -2.31
N ALA A 170 -1.23 -23.72 -1.30
CA ALA A 170 -2.50 -23.07 -1.00
C ALA A 170 -2.30 -21.61 -0.57
N PHE A 171 -1.30 -21.35 0.29
CA PHE A 171 -0.95 -20.01 0.73
C PHE A 171 -0.49 -19.10 -0.42
N GLU A 172 0.39 -19.59 -1.30
CA GLU A 172 0.89 -18.78 -2.43
C GLU A 172 -0.19 -18.52 -3.50
N ASN A 173 -1.25 -19.33 -3.53
CA ASN A 173 -2.40 -19.15 -4.43
C ASN A 173 -3.58 -18.39 -3.80
N ARG A 174 -3.45 -17.89 -2.57
CA ARG A 174 -4.51 -17.13 -1.90
C ARG A 174 -4.85 -15.84 -2.66
N CYS A 175 -6.05 -15.33 -2.43
CA CYS A 175 -6.54 -14.11 -3.06
C CYS A 175 -6.42 -14.13 -4.60
N SER A 176 -6.83 -15.21 -5.26
CA SER A 176 -6.73 -15.34 -6.73
C SER A 176 -7.41 -14.21 -7.51
N ALA A 177 -8.43 -13.57 -6.92
CA ALA A 177 -9.06 -12.35 -7.44
C ALA A 177 -8.06 -11.20 -7.68
N ASN A 178 -6.98 -11.12 -6.89
CA ASN A 178 -5.95 -10.10 -7.01
C ASN A 178 -5.09 -10.25 -8.27
N VAL A 179 -5.10 -11.40 -8.95
CA VAL A 179 -4.34 -11.57 -10.21
C VAL A 179 -4.83 -10.62 -11.29
N ALA A 180 -6.14 -10.45 -11.44
CA ALA A 180 -6.72 -9.52 -12.43
C ALA A 180 -6.44 -8.06 -12.04
N ILE A 181 -6.63 -7.74 -10.75
CA ILE A 181 -6.36 -6.40 -10.20
C ILE A 181 -4.89 -6.01 -10.41
N PHE A 182 -3.96 -6.93 -10.14
CA PHE A 182 -2.54 -6.68 -10.32
C PHE A 182 -2.17 -6.41 -11.78
N LYS A 183 -2.75 -7.17 -12.73
CA LYS A 183 -2.57 -6.89 -14.17
C LYS A 183 -3.06 -5.49 -14.53
N GLU A 184 -4.22 -5.08 -14.04
CA GLU A 184 -4.76 -3.75 -14.27
C GLU A 184 -3.86 -2.66 -13.68
N ILE A 185 -3.33 -2.87 -12.46
CA ILE A 185 -2.35 -1.96 -11.84
C ILE A 185 -1.12 -1.77 -12.73
N LEU A 186 -0.58 -2.85 -13.32
CA LEU A 186 0.59 -2.77 -14.20
C LEU A 186 0.28 -1.96 -15.48
N VAL A 187 -0.87 -2.19 -16.10
CA VAL A 187 -1.32 -1.44 -17.28
C VAL A 187 -1.48 0.04 -16.96
N LEU A 188 -2.22 0.38 -15.90
CA LEU A 188 -2.44 1.78 -15.48
C LEU A 188 -1.13 2.50 -15.15
N ARG A 189 -0.17 1.79 -14.53
CA ARG A 189 1.16 2.34 -14.25
C ARG A 189 1.94 2.64 -15.53
N GLN A 190 1.82 1.80 -16.55
CA GLN A 190 2.46 2.01 -17.84
C GLN A 190 1.79 3.15 -18.62
N GLU A 191 0.45 3.21 -18.64
CA GLU A 191 -0.31 4.30 -19.26
C GLU A 191 0.05 5.66 -18.64
N ALA A 192 0.12 5.75 -17.31
CA ALA A 192 0.53 6.97 -16.62
C ALA A 192 1.96 7.40 -16.99
N ALA A 193 2.89 6.46 -17.16
CA ALA A 193 4.26 6.75 -17.57
C ALA A 193 4.33 7.29 -19.00
N GLN A 194 3.57 6.68 -19.92
CA GLN A 194 3.49 7.12 -21.32
C GLN A 194 2.88 8.52 -21.46
N LEU A 195 1.82 8.82 -20.70
CA LEU A 195 1.22 10.17 -20.66
C LEU A 195 2.22 11.23 -20.20
N LEU A 196 3.16 10.86 -19.33
CA LEU A 196 4.22 11.74 -18.82
C LEU A 196 5.48 11.76 -19.71
N GLY A 197 5.47 11.07 -20.86
CA GLY A 197 6.58 11.04 -21.80
C GLY A 197 7.70 10.04 -21.48
N TYR A 198 7.44 9.05 -20.63
CA TYR A 198 8.40 7.99 -20.30
C TYR A 198 8.08 6.69 -21.06
N ASP A 199 9.12 6.01 -21.56
CA ASP A 199 8.98 4.74 -22.30
C ASP A 199 8.38 3.63 -21.43
N THR A 200 8.80 3.58 -20.16
CA THR A 200 8.37 2.55 -19.21
C THR A 200 8.09 3.13 -17.84
N ARG A 201 7.28 2.41 -17.04
CA ARG A 201 7.13 2.73 -15.62
C ARG A 201 8.45 2.76 -14.85
N THR A 202 9.43 1.94 -15.22
CA THR A 202 10.75 1.86 -14.57
C THR A 202 11.67 3.02 -14.92
N SER A 203 11.47 3.67 -16.07
CA SER A 203 12.21 4.88 -16.44
C SER A 203 11.67 6.15 -15.76
N MET A 204 10.50 6.07 -15.14
CA MET A 204 9.95 7.15 -14.31
C MET A 204 10.70 7.14 -12.96
N PRO A 205 11.47 8.19 -12.61
CA PRO A 205 12.31 8.19 -11.41
C PRO A 205 11.51 8.44 -10.11
#